data_AF-A0A1I8ADL3-F1
#
_entry.id   AF-A0A1I8ADL3-F1
#
_cell.length_a   1.000
_cell.length_b   1.000
_cell.length_c   1.000
_cell.angle_alpha   90.00
_cell.angle_beta   90.00
_cell.angle_gamma   90.00
#
_symmetry.space_group_name_H-M   'P 1'
#
loop_
_entity.id
_entity.type
_entity.pdbx_description
1 polymer ?
#
loop_
_entity_poly.entity_id
_entity_poly.type
_entity_poly.pdbx_seq_one_letter_code
_entity_poly.pdbx_strand_id
1 'polypeptide(L)'
;RQPEGAFTQPNGTVNQKMLNWAYEALGEREDDLLELYCGNGNFTLPLATRVRKVLATEISKTSVNAALHNLDDNGVDNVRLVRLSAEELTEALNEVRPFRRLEGIDLKSYAFGSVF
;
A
#
# COMPACT_ATOMS: atom_id res chain seq x y z
N ARG A 1 6.40 -3.40 13.21
CA ARG A 1 5.96 -4.76 13.62
C ARG A 1 6.00 -5.74 12.44
N GLN A 2 6.50 -6.96 12.71
CA GLN A 2 6.45 -8.11 11.79
C GLN A 2 5.88 -9.32 12.56
N PRO A 3 4.66 -9.77 12.26
CA PRO A 3 4.10 -10.96 12.87
C PRO A 3 4.86 -12.23 12.44
N GLU A 4 4.97 -13.19 13.35
CA GLU A 4 5.43 -14.53 12.99
C GLU A 4 4.47 -15.17 11.97
N GLY A 5 5.02 -15.86 10.95
CA GLY A 5 4.26 -16.46 9.86
C GLY A 5 3.78 -15.49 8.78
N ALA A 6 3.94 -14.17 8.97
CA ALA A 6 3.74 -13.20 7.90
C ALA A 6 4.95 -13.20 6.96
N PHE A 7 4.70 -13.01 5.65
CA PHE A 7 5.75 -12.90 4.66
C PHE A 7 6.71 -11.76 5.01
N THR A 8 8.00 -11.99 4.82
CA THR A 8 9.05 -10.97 4.88
C THR A 8 10.09 -11.30 3.82
N GLN A 9 10.83 -10.28 3.39
CA GLN A 9 11.93 -10.49 2.47
C GLN A 9 13.04 -11.26 3.20
N PRO A 10 13.44 -12.45 2.72
CA PRO A 10 14.33 -13.34 3.47
C PRO A 10 15.77 -12.80 3.59
N ASN A 11 16.13 -11.81 2.75
CA ASN A 11 17.44 -11.17 2.78
C ASN A 11 17.27 -9.65 2.98
N GLY A 12 17.54 -9.18 4.21
CA GLY A 12 17.41 -7.78 4.57
C GLY A 12 18.29 -6.84 3.75
N THR A 13 19.53 -7.23 3.44
CA THR A 13 20.46 -6.40 2.66
C THR A 13 19.98 -6.22 1.22
N VAL A 14 19.48 -7.28 0.60
CA VAL A 14 18.90 -7.19 -0.74
C VAL A 14 17.60 -6.38 -0.70
N ASN A 15 16.77 -6.57 0.33
CA ASN A 15 15.55 -5.80 0.46
C ASN A 15 15.81 -4.30 0.59
N GLN A 16 16.78 -3.88 1.40
CA GLN A 16 17.17 -2.46 1.47
C GLN A 16 17.57 -1.90 0.10
N LYS A 17 18.28 -2.68 -0.73
CA LYS A 17 18.61 -2.28 -2.10
C LYS A 17 17.36 -2.18 -3.00
N MET A 18 16.42 -3.11 -2.87
CA MET A 18 15.15 -3.06 -3.60
C MET A 18 14.31 -1.83 -3.19
N LEU A 19 14.25 -1.53 -1.90
CA LEU A 19 13.55 -0.36 -1.38
C LEU A 19 14.18 0.93 -1.93
N ASN A 20 15.50 1.06 -1.83
CA ASN A 20 16.21 2.22 -2.39
C ASN A 20 15.99 2.35 -3.90
N TRP A 21 16.07 1.24 -4.63
CA TRP A 21 15.85 1.28 -6.08
C TRP A 21 14.42 1.72 -6.43
N ALA A 22 13.40 1.18 -5.76
CA ALA A 22 12.00 1.56 -6.00
C ALA A 22 11.75 3.03 -5.61
N TYR A 23 12.33 3.47 -4.50
CA TYR A 23 12.25 4.85 -4.02
C TYR A 23 12.85 5.85 -5.01
N GLU A 24 14.03 5.57 -5.55
CA GLU A 24 14.68 6.40 -6.56
C GLU A 24 13.95 6.33 -7.92
N ALA A 25 13.48 5.15 -8.32
CA ALA A 25 12.76 4.97 -9.58
C ALA A 25 11.40 5.69 -9.59
N LEU A 26 10.71 5.74 -8.44
CA LEU A 26 9.45 6.46 -8.29
C LEU A 26 9.67 7.97 -8.41
N GLY A 27 10.74 8.48 -7.79
CA GLY A 27 11.01 9.91 -7.66
C GLY A 27 9.93 10.63 -6.83
N GLU A 28 9.98 11.96 -6.74
CA GLU A 28 8.89 12.75 -6.17
C GLU A 28 7.76 12.92 -7.18
N ARG A 29 6.52 12.76 -6.73
CA ARG A 29 5.33 12.82 -7.57
C ARG A 29 4.20 13.58 -6.88
N GLU A 30 3.43 14.29 -7.69
CA GLU A 30 2.20 14.98 -7.26
C GLU A 30 0.95 14.10 -7.40
N ASP A 31 1.08 12.95 -8.07
CA ASP A 31 0.03 11.96 -8.23
C ASP A 31 0.07 10.91 -7.10
N ASP A 32 -0.86 9.96 -7.15
CA ASP A 32 -1.05 8.96 -6.11
C ASP A 32 -0.49 7.58 -6.51
N LEU A 33 -0.15 6.80 -5.48
CA LEU A 33 0.32 5.43 -5.63
C LEU A 33 -0.79 4.43 -5.32
N LEU A 34 -0.90 3.41 -6.17
CA LEU A 34 -1.62 2.18 -5.85
C LEU A 34 -0.61 1.07 -5.55
N GLU A 35 -0.68 0.44 -4.38
CA GLU A 35 0.12 -0.74 -4.07
C GLU A 35 -0.78 -1.98 -3.89
N LEU A 36 -0.40 -3.07 -4.55
CA LEU A 36 -1.12 -4.34 -4.47
C LEU A 36 -0.39 -5.34 -3.56
N TYR A 37 -1.12 -5.97 -2.64
CA TYR A 37 -0.57 -6.98 -1.73
C TYR A 37 0.60 -6.45 -0.88
N CYS A 38 0.40 -5.30 -0.24
CA CYS A 38 1.43 -4.56 0.49
C CYS A 38 2.00 -5.28 1.72
N GLY A 39 1.39 -6.40 2.16
CA GLY A 39 1.85 -7.14 3.33
C GLY A 39 1.83 -6.28 4.59
N ASN A 40 2.99 -6.14 5.22
CA ASN A 40 3.17 -5.31 6.41
C ASN A 40 3.51 -3.84 6.08
N GLY A 41 3.48 -3.43 4.80
CA GLY A 41 3.80 -2.07 4.36
C GLY A 41 5.28 -1.83 4.03
N ASN A 42 6.03 -2.88 3.68
CA ASN A 42 7.48 -2.79 3.46
C ASN A 42 7.87 -1.77 2.38
N PHE A 43 7.14 -1.74 1.26
CA PHE A 43 7.32 -0.74 0.20
C PHE A 43 6.42 0.47 0.40
N THR A 44 5.21 0.27 0.93
CA THR A 44 4.26 1.35 1.24
C THR A 44 4.90 2.47 2.04
N LEU A 45 5.60 2.13 3.13
CA LEU A 45 6.18 3.11 4.05
C LEU A 45 7.14 4.09 3.38
N PRO A 46 8.23 3.66 2.72
CA PRO A 46 9.14 4.59 2.07
C PRO A 46 8.50 5.28 0.86
N LEU A 47 7.71 4.57 0.06
CA LEU A 47 7.12 5.17 -1.15
C LEU A 47 6.03 6.20 -0.83
N ALA A 48 5.33 6.08 0.31
CA ALA A 48 4.36 7.06 0.76
C ALA A 48 4.96 8.46 0.97
N THR A 49 6.26 8.56 1.24
CA THR A 49 6.96 9.85 1.42
C THR A 49 7.21 10.61 0.12
N ARG A 50 6.94 9.98 -1.03
CA ARG A 50 7.24 10.49 -2.37
C ARG A 50 6.00 10.88 -3.18
N VAL A 51 4.81 10.63 -2.64
CA VAL A 51 3.54 10.76 -3.37
C VAL A 51 2.51 11.49 -2.52
N ARG A 52 1.46 11.99 -3.17
CA ARG A 52 0.40 12.74 -2.49
C ARG A 52 -0.46 11.86 -1.58
N LYS A 53 -0.95 10.72 -2.10
CA LYS A 53 -1.69 9.70 -1.34
C LYS A 53 -1.28 8.29 -1.78
N VAL A 54 -1.50 7.32 -0.90
CA VAL A 54 -1.37 5.90 -1.24
C VAL A 54 -2.68 5.17 -0.96
N LEU A 55 -3.15 4.38 -1.93
CA LEU A 55 -4.10 3.31 -1.68
C LEU A 55 -3.33 1.99 -1.70
N ALA A 56 -3.29 1.28 -0.57
CA ALA A 56 -2.59 0.01 -0.46
C ALA A 56 -3.60 -1.12 -0.20
N THR A 57 -3.50 -2.22 -0.94
CA THR A 57 -4.40 -3.38 -0.78
C THR A 57 -3.69 -4.56 -0.10
N GLU A 58 -4.41 -5.26 0.77
CA GLU A 58 -3.94 -6.50 1.39
C GLU A 58 -5.13 -7.34 1.87
N ILE A 59 -5.08 -8.66 1.70
CA ILE A 59 -6.19 -9.57 2.04
C ILE A 59 -6.06 -10.04 3.50
N SER A 60 -4.83 -10.31 3.94
CA SER A 60 -4.51 -10.85 5.25
C SER A 60 -4.78 -9.86 6.39
N LYS A 61 -5.64 -10.24 7.34
CA LYS A 61 -5.93 -9.42 8.53
C LYS A 61 -4.69 -9.16 9.37
N THR A 62 -3.82 -10.16 9.53
CA THR A 62 -2.61 -10.05 10.34
C THR A 62 -1.63 -9.08 9.71
N SER A 63 -1.47 -9.15 8.38
CA SER A 63 -0.63 -8.23 7.61
C SER A 63 -1.17 -6.79 7.67
N VAL A 64 -2.48 -6.59 7.47
CA VAL A 64 -3.12 -5.27 7.58
C VAL A 64 -2.91 -4.65 8.96
N ASN A 65 -3.12 -5.42 10.03
CA ASN A 65 -2.89 -4.91 11.37
C ASN A 65 -1.41 -4.56 11.60
N ALA A 66 -0.48 -5.32 11.04
CA ALA A 66 0.94 -4.97 11.10
C ALA A 66 1.26 -3.69 10.32
N ALA A 67 0.71 -3.55 9.11
CA ALA A 67 0.88 -2.37 8.28
C ALA A 67 0.32 -1.10 8.94
N LEU A 68 -0.87 -1.17 9.55
CA LEU A 68 -1.43 -0.04 10.30
C LEU A 68 -0.54 0.40 11.46
N HIS A 69 -0.02 -0.55 12.26
CA HIS A 69 0.96 -0.20 13.31
C HIS A 69 2.24 0.38 12.73
N ASN A 70 2.72 -0.16 11.60
CA ASN A 70 3.92 0.34 10.96
C ASN A 70 3.77 1.77 10.45
N LEU A 71 2.61 2.11 9.89
CA LEU A 71 2.28 3.47 9.47
C LEU A 71 2.27 4.42 10.66
N ASP A 72 1.59 4.03 11.75
CA ASP A 72 1.52 4.81 12.99
C ASP A 72 2.91 5.01 13.63
N ASP A 73 3.69 3.93 13.78
CA ASP A 73 5.05 3.95 14.33
C ASP A 73 5.99 4.88 13.53
N ASN A 74 5.72 5.12 12.24
CA ASN A 74 6.53 5.96 11.35
C ASN A 74 5.88 7.32 11.04
N GLY A 75 4.72 7.64 11.62
CA GLY A 75 4.03 8.92 11.39
C GLY A 75 3.56 9.12 9.94
N VAL A 76 3.23 8.04 9.23
CA VAL A 76 2.75 8.09 7.85
C VAL A 76 1.21 8.09 7.84
N ASP A 77 0.60 9.20 7.40
CA ASP A 77 -0.84 9.46 7.50
C ASP A 77 -1.58 9.54 6.14
N ASN A 78 -0.83 9.63 5.04
CA ASN A 78 -1.33 9.75 3.67
C ASN A 78 -1.65 8.39 3.02
N VAL A 79 -1.67 7.30 3.78
CA VAL A 79 -1.95 5.94 3.31
C VAL A 79 -3.38 5.52 3.70
N ARG A 80 -4.09 4.86 2.79
CA ARG A 80 -5.33 4.14 3.06
C ARG A 80 -5.14 2.66 2.74
N LEU A 81 -5.32 1.82 3.75
CA LEU A 81 -5.27 0.37 3.60
C LEU A 81 -6.68 -0.19 3.36
N VAL A 82 -6.84 -0.97 2.30
CA VAL A 82 -8.11 -1.63 1.96
C VAL A 82 -7.95 -3.13 1.84
N ARG A 83 -8.96 -3.85 2.32
CA ARG A 83 -8.95 -5.31 2.38
C ARG A 83 -9.54 -5.97 1.14
N LEU A 84 -8.96 -5.69 -0.02
CA LEU A 84 -9.42 -6.19 -1.32
C LEU A 84 -8.30 -6.99 -2.01
N SER A 85 -8.69 -7.95 -2.85
CA SER A 85 -7.78 -8.50 -3.86
C SER A 85 -7.60 -7.52 -5.04
N ALA A 86 -6.61 -7.76 -5.91
CA ALA A 86 -6.45 -6.99 -7.13
C ALA A 86 -7.67 -7.08 -8.07
N GLU A 87 -8.32 -8.25 -8.14
CA GLU A 87 -9.55 -8.47 -8.90
C GLU A 87 -10.70 -7.62 -8.33
N GLU A 88 -10.92 -7.66 -7.02
CA GLU A 88 -11.95 -6.88 -6.36
C GLU A 88 -11.71 -5.36 -6.48
N LEU A 89 -10.45 -4.92 -6.42
CA LEU A 89 -10.12 -3.52 -6.67
C LEU A 89 -10.43 -3.12 -8.11
N THR A 90 -10.14 -4.00 -9.07
CA THR A 90 -10.46 -3.76 -10.49
C THR A 90 -11.97 -3.65 -10.70
N GLU A 91 -12.77 -4.51 -10.07
CA GLU A 91 -14.23 -4.39 -10.06
C GLU A 91 -14.69 -3.05 -9.45
N ALA A 92 -14.06 -2.62 -8.36
CA ALA A 92 -14.40 -1.36 -7.69
C ALA A 92 -14.06 -0.12 -8.53
N LEU A 93 -12.90 -0.10 -9.17
CA LEU A 93 -12.47 0.99 -10.06
C LEU A 93 -13.38 1.10 -11.30
N ASN A 94 -13.88 -0.03 -11.80
CA ASN A 94 -14.82 -0.09 -12.92
C ASN A 94 -16.29 0.04 -12.50
N GLU A 95 -16.56 0.31 -11.21
CA GLU A 95 -17.90 0.49 -10.65
C GLU A 95 -18.85 -0.71 -10.93
N VAL A 96 -18.32 -1.92 -11.03
CA VAL A 96 -19.10 -3.14 -11.34
C VAL A 96 -20.13 -3.43 -10.25
N ARG A 97 -19.76 -3.22 -8.99
CA ARG A 97 -20.62 -3.40 -7.81
C ARG A 97 -20.09 -2.62 -6.60
N PRO A 98 -20.92 -2.33 -5.58
CA PRO A 98 -20.46 -1.69 -4.35
C PRO A 98 -19.64 -2.64 -3.47
N PHE A 99 -18.61 -2.10 -2.81
CA PHE A 99 -17.80 -2.81 -1.83
C PHE A 99 -17.92 -2.16 -0.45
N ARG A 100 -18.50 -2.85 0.51
CA ARG A 100 -18.56 -2.40 1.92
C ARG A 100 -17.17 -2.11 2.51
N ARG A 101 -16.14 -2.81 2.04
CA ARG A 101 -14.74 -2.63 2.48
C ARG A 101 -14.11 -1.31 1.98
N LEU A 102 -14.77 -0.58 1.08
CA LEU A 102 -14.39 0.75 0.62
C LEU A 102 -15.28 1.84 1.20
N GLU A 103 -16.11 1.53 2.20
CA GLU A 103 -16.96 2.53 2.86
C GLU A 103 -16.09 3.66 3.44
N GLY A 104 -16.41 4.91 3.08
CA GLY A 104 -15.63 6.09 3.46
C GLY A 104 -14.40 6.37 2.59
N ILE A 105 -14.15 5.58 1.53
CA ILE A 105 -13.06 5.81 0.59
C ILE A 105 -13.64 6.22 -0.77
N ASP A 106 -13.37 7.46 -1.16
CA ASP A 106 -13.66 7.95 -2.50
C ASP A 106 -12.52 7.57 -3.46
N LEU A 107 -12.69 6.48 -4.19
CA LEU A 107 -11.73 6.03 -5.20
C LEU A 107 -11.54 7.05 -6.34
N LYS A 108 -12.56 7.86 -6.66
CA LYS A 108 -12.48 8.87 -7.72
C LYS A 108 -11.64 10.08 -7.31
N SER A 109 -11.39 10.26 -6.02
CA SER A 109 -10.49 11.30 -5.50
C SER A 109 -9.00 11.00 -5.72
N TYR A 110 -8.67 9.76 -6.13
CA TYR A 110 -7.31 9.35 -6.42
C TYR A 110 -6.94 9.63 -7.88
N ALA A 111 -5.76 10.20 -8.07
CA ALA A 111 -5.12 10.37 -9.36
C ALA A 111 -3.95 9.39 -9.43
N PHE A 112 -4.23 8.11 -9.70
CA PHE A 112 -3.17 7.10 -9.75
C PHE A 112 -2.25 7.33 -10.95
N GLY A 113 -0.97 7.59 -10.66
CA GLY A 113 0.07 7.73 -11.69
C GLY A 113 1.14 6.64 -11.63
N SER A 114 1.11 5.79 -10.61
CA SER A 114 2.03 4.66 -10.45
C SER A 114 1.34 3.50 -9.74
N VAL A 115 1.77 2.28 -10.08
CA VAL A 115 1.33 1.03 -9.46
C VAL A 115 2.55 0.25 -9.01
N PHE A 116 2.50 -0.30 -7.80
CA PHE A 116 3.51 -1.17 -7.22
C PHE A 116 2.93 -2.54 -6.83
#